data_AF-A0A4Y6PMA0-F1
#
_entry.id   AF-A0A4Y6PMA0-F1
#
_cell.length_a   1.000
_cell.length_b   1.000
_cell.length_c   1.000
_cell.angle_alpha   90.00
_cell.angle_beta   90.00
_cell.angle_gamma   90.00
#
_symmetry.space_group_name_H-M   'P 1'
#
loop_
_entity.id
_entity.type
_entity.pdbx_description
1 polymer ?
#
loop_
_entity_poly.entity_id
_entity_poly.type
_entity_poly.pdbx_seq_one_letter_code
_entity_poly.pdbx_strand_id
1 'polypeptide(L)'
;MTKYTRMAWFATIALIVLSLVAACGDGTEDDGPLESTTNNGADAGDIDGGNNDAGNNDGGNADAGNNDSGNKQEEIDPNEAELLDPADYKYSNEYTFTLDNVLGGVDGVTAADDPSIICQNGCDEDVMVDGSLTLYPIDNGFGWNAVDFVGAMQRPRDGVHEEGWVGPLSDADGNHQGIAVANVPTLKYSVGPGRGQWCAGLGGAMVKCKTDHYVTMEHILTCHETVPYLNFDPVTGQPTMSDYENCPPLDDNLDMDPLELTEYMFDLDESNMAQSSDYTIYLGEHEGEYKYLWGNYEKRPTDVRLLAHVPLPDEWKEAGRTFEVTEAKLAIVHTITNNPNDKILIEDLDTEVPSGRLPGYEIEPDGRWVSTRDCYEGDGDFIPAGTTLRNPPYADTARLTEDLQDGFTNAWYTTLDREPFVNEGTGHRWRLKAPKFGQDLPGVEIPVDACTPAPLKKEQIKYSRGDLTTTIIDLLADLEEGEGTPFSMSTGFVQPNAEQDIVAENLTANGVRLTEDLELSVYVKADRKPVRLYKAVLYLNYEEVTE
;
A
#
# COMPACT_ATOMS: atom_id res chain seq x y z
N MET A 1 33.83 -9.60 -15.64
CA MET A 1 34.72 -10.78 -15.53
C MET A 1 34.57 -11.37 -14.14
N THR A 2 33.88 -12.52 -14.04
CA THR A 2 33.93 -13.54 -12.95
C THR A 2 33.79 -13.04 -11.50
N LYS A 3 32.78 -13.47 -10.72
CA LYS A 3 32.50 -14.88 -10.40
C LYS A 3 31.05 -15.06 -9.90
N TYR A 4 30.27 -15.82 -10.65
CA TYR A 4 29.30 -16.77 -10.09
C TYR A 4 29.80 -18.17 -10.45
N THR A 5 29.99 -19.05 -9.45
CA THR A 5 29.93 -20.49 -9.69
C THR A 5 29.80 -21.31 -8.40
N ARG A 6 28.73 -22.11 -8.41
CA ARG A 6 28.58 -23.50 -7.90
C ARG A 6 27.95 -23.75 -6.53
N MET A 7 26.67 -24.08 -6.62
CA MET A 7 26.03 -25.27 -6.04
C MET A 7 26.95 -26.49 -5.87
N ALA A 8 26.84 -27.16 -4.72
CA ALA A 8 26.33 -28.53 -4.57
C ALA A 8 26.89 -29.16 -3.28
N TRP A 9 26.04 -29.75 -2.43
CA TRP A 9 26.01 -31.20 -2.10
C TRP A 9 25.05 -31.51 -0.94
N PHE A 10 24.37 -32.65 -1.10
CA PHE A 10 23.31 -33.22 -0.26
C PHE A 10 23.86 -34.01 0.96
N ALA A 11 23.03 -34.03 2.02
CA ALA A 11 22.65 -35.18 2.85
C ALA A 11 23.44 -35.60 4.13
N THR A 12 22.62 -35.71 5.19
CA THR A 12 22.64 -36.66 6.34
C THR A 12 23.58 -36.37 7.52
N ILE A 13 22.99 -36.16 8.71
CA ILE A 13 23.18 -37.01 9.90
C ILE A 13 22.04 -36.73 10.88
N ALA A 14 21.47 -37.81 11.39
CA ALA A 14 20.43 -37.84 12.40
C ALA A 14 21.01 -38.29 13.76
N LEU A 15 20.20 -38.03 14.81
CA LEU A 15 20.11 -38.69 16.12
C LEU A 15 20.88 -38.15 17.35
N ILE A 16 20.07 -37.97 18.42
CA ILE A 16 20.25 -38.31 19.86
C ILE A 16 20.88 -37.21 20.76
N VAL A 17 20.37 -36.78 21.94
CA VAL A 17 19.28 -37.20 22.88
C VAL A 17 19.21 -36.18 24.07
N LEU A 18 18.16 -36.33 24.90
CA LEU A 18 17.98 -35.95 26.35
C LEU A 18 17.31 -34.58 26.60
N SER A 19 15.98 -34.46 26.78
CA SER A 19 15.10 -34.89 27.88
C SER A 19 15.42 -34.30 29.27
N LEU A 20 14.55 -33.40 29.75
CA LEU A 20 14.16 -33.32 31.17
C LEU A 20 12.81 -32.59 31.32
N VAL A 21 11.77 -33.38 31.60
CA VAL A 21 10.49 -32.96 32.17
C VAL A 21 10.49 -33.37 33.63
N ALA A 22 10.21 -32.43 34.53
CA ALA A 22 9.61 -32.56 35.86
C ALA A 22 9.83 -31.24 36.62
N ALA A 23 8.95 -30.70 37.45
CA ALA A 23 7.59 -31.02 37.86
C ALA A 23 7.15 -29.91 38.85
N CYS A 24 5.84 -29.81 39.08
CA CYS A 24 5.17 -29.19 40.23
C CYS A 24 5.13 -27.64 40.27
N GLY A 25 4.03 -27.01 40.70
CA GLY A 25 2.88 -27.55 41.41
C GLY A 25 1.73 -26.54 41.57
N ASP A 26 0.64 -27.15 42.02
CA ASP A 26 -0.72 -26.68 42.29
C ASP A 26 -0.81 -25.56 43.37
N GLY A 27 -1.86 -24.75 43.30
CA GLY A 27 -2.14 -23.68 44.25
C GLY A 27 -3.47 -22.97 43.97
N THR A 28 -4.51 -23.38 44.69
CA THR A 28 -5.92 -22.99 44.65
C THR A 28 -6.27 -21.77 45.52
N GLU A 29 -7.38 -21.09 45.17
CA GLU A 29 -8.29 -20.25 46.02
C GLU A 29 -7.73 -18.86 46.48
N ASP A 30 -8.47 -17.75 46.59
CA ASP A 30 -9.90 -17.53 46.90
C ASP A 30 -10.34 -16.07 46.52
N ASP A 31 -11.60 -15.95 46.09
CA ASP A 31 -12.65 -14.92 46.29
C ASP A 31 -12.38 -13.40 46.50
N GLY A 32 -13.16 -12.56 45.80
CA GLY A 32 -13.74 -11.33 46.38
C GLY A 32 -14.11 -10.18 45.42
N PRO A 33 -15.35 -9.66 45.41
CA PRO A 33 -15.91 -8.85 44.31
C PRO A 33 -15.72 -7.34 44.50
N LEU A 34 -15.66 -6.58 43.40
CA LEU A 34 -15.92 -5.15 43.41
C LEU A 34 -16.90 -4.78 42.29
N GLU A 35 -18.13 -4.50 42.70
CA GLU A 35 -19.08 -3.68 41.96
C GLU A 35 -18.46 -2.30 41.70
N SER A 36 -18.47 -1.83 40.46
CA SER A 36 -18.48 -0.40 40.19
C SER A 36 -19.37 -0.08 38.99
N THR A 37 -20.02 1.06 39.14
CA THR A 37 -21.22 1.52 38.45
C THR A 37 -20.97 2.04 37.03
N THR A 38 -21.96 1.77 36.19
CA THR A 38 -22.23 2.35 34.87
C THR A 38 -22.07 3.88 34.77
N ASN A 39 -21.44 4.36 33.69
CA ASN A 39 -22.10 5.19 32.65
C ASN A 39 -21.13 5.76 31.60
N ASN A 40 -21.53 5.62 30.31
CA ASN A 40 -21.17 6.37 29.10
C ASN A 40 -19.68 6.34 28.66
N GLY A 41 -19.28 5.97 27.46
CA GLY A 41 -19.96 5.78 26.18
C GLY A 41 -18.98 6.23 25.08
N ALA A 42 -18.63 5.36 24.14
CA ALA A 42 -18.09 5.69 22.82
C ALA A 42 -17.90 4.37 22.07
N ASP A 43 -18.85 4.12 21.18
CA ASP A 43 -18.89 3.02 20.23
C ASP A 43 -17.86 3.33 19.14
N ALA A 44 -16.73 2.61 19.14
CA ALA A 44 -15.74 2.70 18.08
C ALA A 44 -16.25 1.90 16.88
N GLY A 45 -16.49 2.62 15.79
CA GLY A 45 -17.06 2.10 14.56
C GLY A 45 -16.30 0.91 14.00
N ASP A 46 -16.97 -0.24 14.04
CA ASP A 46 -17.05 -1.27 13.01
C ASP A 46 -15.84 -1.42 12.09
N ILE A 47 -14.79 -2.04 12.63
CA ILE A 47 -13.71 -2.66 11.87
C ILE A 47 -14.16 -4.09 11.58
N ASP A 48 -14.51 -4.35 10.32
CA ASP A 48 -14.89 -5.65 9.72
C ASP A 48 -14.70 -6.87 10.64
N GLY A 49 -15.69 -7.03 11.52
CA GLY A 49 -15.80 -8.11 12.50
C GLY A 49 -16.60 -9.25 11.92
N GLY A 50 -16.00 -10.02 11.01
CA GLY A 50 -16.42 -11.38 10.71
C GLY A 50 -15.97 -12.33 11.83
N ASN A 51 -16.88 -12.62 12.76
CA ASN A 51 -16.67 -13.43 13.95
C ASN A 51 -16.43 -14.93 13.65
N ASN A 52 -15.40 -15.50 14.29
CA ASN A 52 -15.10 -16.92 14.59
C ASN A 52 -15.03 -17.96 13.46
N ASP A 53 -13.86 -18.59 13.26
CA ASP A 53 -13.62 -19.90 13.89
C ASP A 53 -12.13 -20.28 13.86
N ALA A 54 -11.61 -20.73 15.00
CA ALA A 54 -10.29 -21.33 15.12
C ALA A 54 -10.44 -22.85 15.10
N GLY A 55 -9.88 -23.51 14.08
CA GLY A 55 -9.50 -24.92 14.15
C GLY A 55 -10.26 -25.88 13.23
N ASN A 56 -9.65 -26.14 12.07
CA ASN A 56 -9.45 -27.44 11.40
C ASN A 56 -10.64 -28.36 11.04
N ASN A 57 -10.55 -28.85 9.78
CA ASN A 57 -11.24 -29.97 9.10
C ASN A 57 -12.61 -29.73 8.44
N ASP A 58 -12.60 -29.90 7.10
CA ASP A 58 -13.57 -30.59 6.24
C ASP A 58 -15.07 -30.38 6.53
N GLY A 59 -15.74 -29.68 5.61
CA GLY A 59 -17.19 -29.72 5.48
C GLY A 59 -17.72 -28.54 4.69
N GLY A 60 -17.95 -28.74 3.39
CA GLY A 60 -18.67 -27.77 2.57
C GLY A 60 -20.00 -27.40 3.21
N ASN A 61 -20.24 -26.09 3.31
CA ASN A 61 -21.58 -25.56 3.43
C ASN A 61 -21.63 -24.19 2.75
N ALA A 62 -22.46 -24.12 1.73
CA ALA A 62 -22.78 -22.92 0.98
C ALA A 62 -23.29 -21.82 1.92
N ASP A 63 -22.58 -20.70 1.98
CA ASP A 63 -23.12 -19.48 2.58
C ASP A 63 -23.93 -18.74 1.52
N ALA A 64 -25.20 -19.14 1.44
CA ALA A 64 -26.21 -18.55 0.60
C ALA A 64 -26.51 -17.12 1.07
N GLY A 65 -26.16 -16.15 0.21
CA GLY A 65 -26.84 -14.87 0.00
C GLY A 65 -27.42 -14.18 1.23
N ASN A 66 -26.67 -13.23 1.78
CA ASN A 66 -27.27 -12.14 2.53
C ASN A 66 -27.62 -11.00 1.56
N ASN A 67 -28.91 -10.93 1.21
CA ASN A 67 -29.51 -9.86 0.42
C ASN A 67 -29.40 -8.53 1.18
N ASP A 68 -28.41 -7.71 0.83
CA ASP A 68 -28.53 -6.27 0.97
C ASP A 68 -29.66 -5.81 0.05
N SER A 69 -30.82 -5.62 0.64
CA SER A 69 -32.07 -5.33 -0.06
C SER A 69 -32.35 -3.84 0.07
N GLY A 70 -32.00 -3.05 -0.95
CA GLY A 70 -32.58 -1.71 -1.03
C GLY A 70 -32.03 -0.71 -2.03
N ASN A 71 -30.79 -0.81 -2.49
CA ASN A 71 -30.34 0.00 -3.63
C ASN A 71 -30.08 -0.93 -4.80
N LYS A 72 -30.86 -0.78 -5.88
CA LYS A 72 -30.31 -1.09 -7.20
C LYS A 72 -29.01 -0.33 -7.25
N GLN A 73 -27.87 -1.02 -7.34
CA GLN A 73 -26.64 -0.37 -7.74
C GLN A 73 -27.00 0.27 -9.08
N GLU A 74 -27.13 1.60 -9.11
CA GLU A 74 -27.30 2.30 -10.37
C GLU A 74 -26.14 1.85 -11.26
N GLU A 75 -26.48 1.49 -12.49
CA GLU A 75 -25.47 1.12 -13.47
C GLU A 75 -24.52 2.31 -13.59
N ILE A 76 -23.28 2.12 -13.18
CA ILE A 76 -22.26 3.18 -13.18
C ILE A 76 -21.90 3.42 -14.65
N ASP A 77 -22.24 4.59 -15.18
CA ASP A 77 -21.84 4.99 -16.54
C ASP A 77 -20.45 5.63 -16.50
N PRO A 78 -19.39 4.96 -17.00
CA PRO A 78 -18.03 5.50 -16.99
C PRO A 78 -17.86 6.73 -17.88
N ASN A 79 -18.84 7.06 -18.74
CA ASN A 79 -18.80 8.27 -19.56
C ASN A 79 -19.16 9.53 -18.77
N GLU A 80 -19.68 9.40 -17.56
CA GLU A 80 -19.88 10.52 -16.62
C GLU A 80 -18.58 10.92 -15.91
N ALA A 81 -17.50 10.14 -16.07
CA ALA A 81 -16.21 10.47 -15.47
C ALA A 81 -15.64 11.78 -16.03
N GLU A 82 -15.19 12.65 -15.12
CA GLU A 82 -14.50 13.88 -15.51
C GLU A 82 -13.11 13.54 -16.06
N LEU A 83 -12.84 13.98 -17.29
CA LEU A 83 -11.61 13.78 -18.03
C LEU A 83 -11.12 15.12 -18.60
N LEU A 84 -9.83 15.17 -18.95
CA LEU A 84 -9.23 16.31 -19.63
C LEU A 84 -9.73 16.37 -21.08
N ASP A 85 -9.86 17.57 -21.66
CA ASP A 85 -10.31 17.70 -23.05
C ASP A 85 -9.18 17.26 -24.00
N PRO A 86 -9.35 16.20 -24.82
CA PRO A 86 -8.33 15.75 -25.75
C PRO A 86 -7.90 16.83 -26.76
N ALA A 87 -8.74 17.84 -27.02
CA ALA A 87 -8.42 18.93 -27.93
C ALA A 87 -7.33 19.88 -27.41
N ASP A 88 -7.04 19.84 -26.10
CA ASP A 88 -5.97 20.63 -25.47
C ASP A 88 -4.58 19.98 -25.62
N TYR A 89 -4.51 18.77 -26.21
CA TYR A 89 -3.28 18.00 -26.33
C TYR A 89 -2.93 17.70 -27.78
N LYS A 90 -1.63 17.65 -28.07
CA LYS A 90 -1.12 17.24 -29.38
C LYS A 90 -1.44 15.78 -29.70
N TYR A 91 -1.45 14.94 -28.66
CA TYR A 91 -1.81 13.53 -28.76
C TYR A 91 -2.65 13.11 -27.55
N SER A 92 -3.66 12.29 -27.82
CA SER A 92 -4.41 11.59 -26.78
C SER A 92 -4.82 10.21 -27.27
N ASN A 93 -4.80 9.23 -26.37
CA ASN A 93 -5.22 7.87 -26.66
C ASN A 93 -6.04 7.31 -25.49
N GLU A 94 -7.19 6.72 -25.80
CA GLU A 94 -8.05 6.02 -24.85
C GLU A 94 -7.87 4.51 -25.00
N TYR A 95 -7.64 3.83 -23.89
CA TYR A 95 -7.53 2.38 -23.77
C TYR A 95 -8.58 1.85 -22.79
N THR A 96 -9.40 0.88 -23.20
CA THR A 96 -10.41 0.24 -22.34
C THR A 96 -9.87 -1.08 -21.80
N PHE A 97 -9.92 -1.28 -20.48
CA PHE A 97 -9.46 -2.52 -19.85
C PHE A 97 -10.32 -3.70 -20.24
N THR A 98 -9.70 -4.85 -20.49
CA THR A 98 -10.37 -6.09 -20.88
C THR A 98 -9.84 -7.28 -20.07
N LEU A 99 -10.50 -8.44 -20.20
CA LEU A 99 -10.02 -9.68 -19.60
C LEU A 99 -8.62 -10.07 -20.11
N ASP A 100 -8.29 -9.71 -21.36
CA ASP A 100 -7.01 -10.00 -22.00
C ASP A 100 -5.82 -9.36 -21.25
N ASN A 101 -6.09 -8.32 -20.46
CA ASN A 101 -5.06 -7.63 -19.68
C ASN A 101 -4.63 -8.37 -18.41
N VAL A 102 -5.33 -9.42 -17.98
CA VAL A 102 -5.02 -10.12 -16.72
C VAL A 102 -3.68 -10.83 -16.84
N LEU A 103 -2.73 -10.48 -15.97
CA LEU A 103 -1.39 -11.03 -15.96
C LEU A 103 -1.34 -12.34 -15.16
N GLY A 104 -0.79 -13.39 -15.77
CA GLY A 104 -0.71 -14.72 -15.16
C GLY A 104 0.52 -14.92 -14.26
N GLY A 105 1.57 -14.10 -14.39
CA GLY A 105 2.78 -14.23 -13.58
C GLY A 105 3.90 -13.28 -14.03
N VAL A 106 5.05 -13.40 -13.37
CA VAL A 106 6.26 -12.60 -13.65
C VAL A 106 6.92 -12.92 -15.00
N ASP A 107 6.42 -13.91 -15.73
CA ASP A 107 6.85 -14.24 -17.09
C ASP A 107 6.24 -13.31 -18.15
N GLY A 108 5.38 -12.39 -17.74
CA GLY A 108 4.74 -11.41 -18.62
C GLY A 108 3.64 -12.00 -19.51
N VAL A 109 3.17 -13.22 -19.26
CA VAL A 109 2.10 -13.85 -20.05
C VAL A 109 0.75 -13.35 -19.54
N THR A 110 -0.06 -12.77 -20.42
CA THR A 110 -1.41 -12.31 -20.09
C THR A 110 -2.48 -13.31 -20.54
N ALA A 111 -3.72 -13.10 -20.13
CA ALA A 111 -4.86 -13.92 -20.57
C ALA A 111 -5.11 -13.86 -22.09
N ALA A 112 -4.59 -12.82 -22.78
CA ALA A 112 -4.57 -12.75 -24.23
C ALA A 112 -3.72 -13.89 -24.84
N ASP A 113 -2.56 -14.15 -24.22
CA ASP A 113 -1.59 -15.14 -24.65
C ASP A 113 -1.96 -16.56 -24.15
N ASP A 114 -2.43 -16.65 -22.91
CA ASP A 114 -2.83 -17.89 -22.25
C ASP A 114 -4.22 -17.78 -21.62
N PRO A 115 -5.28 -18.15 -22.36
CA PRO A 115 -6.64 -18.12 -21.83
C PRO A 115 -6.87 -19.01 -20.62
N SER A 116 -5.96 -19.93 -20.27
CA SER A 116 -6.11 -20.74 -19.06
C SER A 116 -5.92 -19.94 -17.78
N ILE A 117 -5.41 -18.71 -17.83
CA ILE A 117 -5.29 -17.82 -16.66
C ILE A 117 -6.68 -17.52 -16.06
N ILE A 118 -7.72 -17.45 -16.88
CA ILE A 118 -9.09 -17.18 -16.45
C ILE A 118 -9.95 -18.42 -16.73
N CYS A 119 -10.53 -19.00 -15.70
CA CYS A 119 -11.43 -20.12 -15.91
C CYS A 119 -12.83 -19.63 -16.33
N GLN A 120 -13.15 -19.78 -17.62
CA GLN A 120 -14.48 -19.44 -18.17
C GLN A 120 -15.38 -20.66 -18.41
N ASN A 121 -14.86 -21.88 -18.32
CA ASN A 121 -15.60 -23.10 -18.61
C ASN A 121 -15.30 -24.18 -17.56
N GLY A 122 -16.34 -24.77 -16.97
CA GLY A 122 -16.20 -25.91 -16.04
C GLY A 122 -15.84 -25.53 -14.60
N CYS A 123 -15.95 -24.24 -14.25
CA CYS A 123 -15.75 -23.67 -12.92
C CYS A 123 -16.96 -22.84 -12.48
N ASP A 124 -18.15 -23.19 -12.97
CA ASP A 124 -19.41 -22.50 -12.66
C ASP A 124 -19.72 -22.50 -11.14
N GLU A 125 -19.11 -23.41 -10.37
CA GLU A 125 -19.26 -23.48 -8.91
C GLU A 125 -18.36 -22.49 -8.16
N ASP A 126 -17.30 -22.01 -8.81
CA ASP A 126 -16.26 -21.16 -8.22
C ASP A 126 -16.33 -19.70 -8.69
N VAL A 127 -17.31 -19.36 -9.54
CA VAL A 127 -17.54 -17.97 -9.97
C VAL A 127 -18.02 -17.10 -8.81
N MET A 128 -17.60 -15.84 -8.80
CA MET A 128 -18.14 -14.82 -7.92
C MET A 128 -19.28 -14.08 -8.62
N VAL A 129 -20.38 -13.85 -7.89
CA VAL A 129 -21.53 -13.07 -8.39
C VAL A 129 -21.65 -11.78 -7.58
N ASP A 130 -21.58 -10.63 -8.25
CA ASP A 130 -21.81 -9.31 -7.69
C ASP A 130 -23.00 -8.64 -8.40
N GLY A 131 -24.20 -8.74 -7.81
CA GLY A 131 -25.43 -8.32 -8.47
C GLY A 131 -25.73 -9.14 -9.72
N SER A 132 -25.69 -8.52 -10.90
CA SER A 132 -25.82 -9.19 -12.21
C SER A 132 -24.48 -9.53 -12.86
N LEU A 133 -23.36 -9.13 -12.24
CA LEU A 133 -22.02 -9.35 -12.77
C LEU A 133 -21.52 -10.71 -12.32
N THR A 134 -21.04 -11.50 -13.29
CA THR A 134 -20.31 -12.75 -13.04
C THR A 134 -18.83 -12.50 -13.22
N LEU A 135 -18.04 -12.85 -12.19
CA LEU A 135 -16.59 -12.79 -12.22
C LEU A 135 -16.04 -14.23 -12.16
N TYR A 136 -15.12 -14.50 -13.07
CA TYR A 136 -14.49 -15.80 -13.30
C TYR A 136 -13.23 -15.95 -12.47
N PRO A 137 -12.99 -17.11 -11.85
CA PRO A 137 -11.82 -17.31 -11.02
C PRO A 137 -10.54 -17.33 -11.86
N ILE A 138 -9.44 -16.89 -11.27
CA ILE A 138 -8.13 -16.75 -11.94
C ILE A 138 -7.07 -17.63 -11.29
N ASP A 139 -6.16 -18.14 -12.11
CA ASP A 139 -4.93 -18.83 -11.73
C ASP A 139 -3.76 -17.89 -12.07
N ASN A 140 -3.20 -17.25 -11.04
CA ASN A 140 -2.10 -16.31 -11.22
C ASN A 140 -0.92 -16.59 -10.25
N GLY A 141 0.29 -16.25 -10.70
CA GLY A 141 1.52 -16.43 -9.94
C GLY A 141 1.77 -15.35 -8.89
N PHE A 142 0.76 -14.57 -8.49
CA PHE A 142 0.88 -13.48 -7.50
C PHE A 142 0.14 -13.80 -6.19
N GLY A 143 -0.35 -15.02 -6.06
CA GLY A 143 -0.85 -15.61 -4.82
C GLY A 143 0.24 -16.05 -3.86
N TRP A 144 -0.14 -16.32 -2.62
CA TRP A 144 0.78 -16.71 -1.54
C TRP A 144 0.26 -17.91 -0.76
N ASN A 145 1.17 -18.65 -0.15
CA ASN A 145 0.89 -19.59 0.94
C ASN A 145 1.62 -19.09 2.18
N ALA A 146 0.93 -19.00 3.30
CA ALA A 146 1.52 -18.53 4.54
C ALA A 146 1.53 -19.63 5.60
N VAL A 147 2.61 -19.68 6.37
CA VAL A 147 2.76 -20.59 7.51
C VAL A 147 3.23 -19.79 8.72
N ASP A 148 2.52 -19.96 9.83
CA ASP A 148 2.85 -19.30 11.11
C ASP A 148 4.32 -19.54 11.49
N PHE A 149 4.99 -18.46 11.87
CA PHE A 149 6.40 -18.43 12.31
C PHE A 149 7.41 -18.89 11.26
N VAL A 150 7.00 -19.07 10.00
CA VAL A 150 7.89 -19.39 8.88
C VAL A 150 7.93 -18.25 7.87
N GLY A 151 6.76 -17.76 7.44
CA GLY A 151 6.67 -16.69 6.43
C GLY A 151 5.63 -16.99 5.36
N ALA A 152 5.70 -16.23 4.27
CA ALA A 152 4.87 -16.42 3.09
C ALA A 152 5.72 -16.86 1.90
N MET A 153 5.25 -17.87 1.16
CA MET A 153 5.85 -18.35 -0.08
C MET A 153 4.92 -18.07 -1.25
N GLN A 154 5.46 -17.51 -2.32
CA GLN A 154 4.71 -17.24 -3.53
C GLN A 154 4.21 -18.55 -4.16
N ARG A 155 2.94 -18.55 -4.60
CA ARG A 155 2.35 -19.65 -5.35
C ARG A 155 2.79 -19.58 -6.82
N PRO A 156 3.24 -20.68 -7.42
CA PRO A 156 3.37 -20.74 -8.86
C PRO A 156 1.98 -20.86 -9.49
N ARG A 157 1.89 -20.52 -10.77
CA ARG A 157 0.75 -20.90 -11.60
C ARG A 157 0.69 -22.42 -11.71
N ASP A 158 -0.39 -23.04 -11.25
CA ASP A 158 -0.50 -24.50 -11.10
C ASP A 158 -1.76 -25.12 -11.72
N GLY A 159 -2.58 -24.30 -12.38
CA GLY A 159 -3.84 -24.69 -12.99
C GLY A 159 -5.02 -24.65 -12.03
N VAL A 160 -4.83 -24.17 -10.80
CA VAL A 160 -5.88 -24.01 -9.78
C VAL A 160 -6.24 -22.53 -9.66
N HIS A 161 -7.50 -22.21 -9.93
CA HIS A 161 -7.98 -20.81 -10.00
C HIS A 161 -8.44 -20.29 -8.64
N GLU A 162 -7.51 -19.97 -7.74
CA GLU A 162 -7.80 -19.62 -6.34
C GLU A 162 -7.30 -18.23 -5.93
N GLU A 163 -6.78 -17.40 -6.84
CA GLU A 163 -6.12 -16.14 -6.48
C GLU A 163 -7.05 -14.92 -6.51
N GLY A 164 -8.19 -15.03 -7.18
CA GLY A 164 -9.16 -13.95 -7.31
C GLY A 164 -10.17 -14.19 -8.40
N TRP A 165 -10.89 -13.14 -8.79
CA TRP A 165 -11.93 -13.18 -9.82
C TRP A 165 -11.91 -11.95 -10.72
N VAL A 166 -12.26 -12.15 -12.00
CA VAL A 166 -12.36 -11.09 -13.00
C VAL A 166 -13.60 -11.23 -13.87
N GLY A 167 -14.27 -10.13 -14.19
CA GLY A 167 -15.48 -10.15 -15.03
C GLY A 167 -15.56 -8.96 -15.97
N PRO A 168 -16.07 -9.12 -17.20
CA PRO A 168 -16.24 -8.01 -18.13
C PRO A 168 -17.40 -7.11 -17.69
N LEU A 169 -17.22 -5.80 -17.82
CA LEU A 169 -18.27 -4.81 -17.63
C LEU A 169 -18.87 -4.45 -18.99
N SER A 170 -20.19 -4.35 -19.06
CA SER A 170 -20.88 -3.93 -20.27
C SER A 170 -22.02 -2.97 -19.93
N ASP A 171 -22.32 -2.07 -20.86
CA ASP A 171 -23.49 -1.21 -20.77
C ASP A 171 -24.78 -1.97 -21.07
N ALA A 172 -25.92 -1.29 -20.91
CA ALA A 172 -27.25 -1.82 -21.22
C ALA A 172 -27.43 -2.33 -22.67
N ASP A 173 -26.63 -1.85 -23.62
CA ASP A 173 -26.63 -2.29 -25.02
C ASP A 173 -25.69 -3.48 -25.28
N GLY A 174 -24.91 -3.87 -24.27
CA GLY A 174 -23.94 -4.97 -24.32
C GLY A 174 -22.58 -4.57 -24.88
N ASN A 175 -22.28 -3.27 -25.01
CA ASN A 175 -20.94 -2.83 -25.39
C ASN A 175 -20.00 -2.95 -24.18
N HIS A 176 -18.77 -3.38 -24.43
CA HIS A 176 -17.73 -3.52 -23.40
C HIS A 176 -17.31 -2.16 -22.84
N GLN A 177 -17.29 -2.04 -21.51
CA GLN A 177 -16.98 -0.79 -20.79
C GLN A 177 -15.72 -0.91 -19.91
N GLY A 178 -15.26 -2.13 -19.60
CA GLY A 178 -14.16 -2.32 -18.66
C GLY A 178 -14.13 -3.72 -18.05
N ILE A 179 -13.47 -3.82 -16.89
CA ILE A 179 -13.33 -5.06 -16.12
C ILE A 179 -13.63 -4.78 -14.64
N ALA A 180 -14.20 -5.77 -13.96
CA ALA A 180 -14.24 -5.81 -12.51
C ALA A 180 -13.25 -6.85 -12.00
N VAL A 181 -12.55 -6.50 -10.92
CA VAL A 181 -11.50 -7.30 -10.31
C VAL A 181 -11.80 -7.46 -8.84
N ALA A 182 -11.73 -8.69 -8.33
CA ALA A 182 -11.82 -9.01 -6.93
C ALA A 182 -10.72 -10.01 -6.54
N ASN A 183 -10.32 -10.00 -5.28
CA ASN A 183 -9.24 -10.84 -4.77
C ASN A 183 -9.75 -11.77 -3.68
N VAL A 184 -8.99 -12.83 -3.44
CA VAL A 184 -9.18 -13.64 -2.23
C VAL A 184 -8.87 -12.85 -0.96
N PRO A 185 -9.41 -13.29 0.20
CA PRO A 185 -9.07 -12.70 1.48
C PRO A 185 -7.55 -12.65 1.71
N THR A 186 -7.07 -11.54 2.25
CA THR A 186 -5.66 -11.37 2.63
C THR A 186 -5.23 -12.49 3.58
N LEU A 187 -4.13 -13.16 3.27
CA LEU A 187 -3.55 -14.13 4.18
C LEU A 187 -2.98 -13.44 5.41
N LYS A 188 -3.13 -14.12 6.54
CA LYS A 188 -2.70 -13.66 7.86
C LYS A 188 -1.91 -14.80 8.49
N TYR A 189 -0.75 -14.49 9.05
CA TYR A 189 0.07 -15.47 9.73
C TYR A 189 0.78 -14.84 10.92
N SER A 190 0.97 -15.65 11.95
CA SER A 190 1.66 -15.26 13.18
C SER A 190 3.15 -15.14 12.92
N VAL A 191 3.77 -14.16 13.55
CA VAL A 191 5.22 -14.00 13.58
C VAL A 191 5.68 -13.83 15.03
N GLY A 192 7.00 -13.85 15.25
CA GLY A 192 7.55 -13.58 16.58
C GLY A 192 7.14 -12.19 17.10
N PRO A 193 7.09 -11.98 18.43
CA PRO A 193 6.82 -10.66 19.01
C PRO A 193 7.76 -9.60 18.44
N GLY A 194 7.23 -8.42 18.10
CA GLY A 194 8.00 -7.31 17.53
C GLY A 194 8.36 -7.47 16.05
N ARG A 195 8.11 -8.64 15.44
CA ARG A 195 8.52 -8.94 14.05
C ARG A 195 7.43 -8.74 13.00
N GLY A 196 6.22 -8.36 13.42
CA GLY A 196 5.07 -8.26 12.52
C GLY A 196 4.68 -6.84 12.18
N GLN A 197 4.18 -6.64 10.96
CA GLN A 197 3.57 -5.39 10.53
C GLN A 197 2.17 -5.11 11.10
N TRP A 198 1.59 -6.05 11.85
CA TRP A 198 0.24 -5.93 12.40
C TRP A 198 0.21 -6.40 13.85
N CYS A 199 -0.50 -5.64 14.69
CA CYS A 199 -0.87 -6.08 16.02
C CYS A 199 -2.29 -6.63 16.00
N ALA A 200 -2.49 -7.82 16.56
CA ALA A 200 -3.81 -8.36 16.80
C ALA A 200 -4.33 -7.93 18.19
N GLY A 201 -5.44 -7.21 18.19
CA GLY A 201 -6.18 -6.83 19.40
C GLY A 201 -7.10 -7.94 19.91
N LEU A 202 -7.68 -7.71 21.09
CA LEU A 202 -8.70 -8.58 21.67
C LEU A 202 -9.92 -8.64 20.74
N GLY A 203 -10.30 -9.85 20.31
CA GLY A 203 -11.39 -10.06 19.36
C GLY A 203 -10.97 -10.20 17.89
N GLY A 204 -9.67 -10.21 17.59
CA GLY A 204 -9.16 -10.49 16.24
C GLY A 204 -9.10 -9.27 15.31
N ALA A 205 -9.49 -8.09 15.80
CA ALA A 205 -9.23 -6.83 15.12
C ALA A 205 -7.71 -6.65 14.97
N MET A 206 -7.26 -6.15 13.82
CA MET A 206 -5.86 -5.90 13.57
C MET A 206 -5.61 -4.46 13.18
N VAL A 207 -4.65 -3.84 13.85
CA VAL A 207 -4.13 -2.51 13.56
C VAL A 207 -2.73 -2.65 12.99
N LYS A 208 -2.37 -1.75 12.07
CA LYS A 208 -1.03 -1.72 11.50
C LYS A 208 -0.06 -1.34 12.62
N CYS A 209 1.02 -2.08 12.72
CA CYS A 209 2.12 -1.86 13.66
C CYS A 209 3.43 -1.78 12.89
N LYS A 210 3.42 -0.92 11.88
CA LYS A 210 4.56 -0.57 11.04
C LYS A 210 4.46 0.88 10.62
N THR A 211 5.60 1.55 10.54
CA THR A 211 5.78 2.86 9.91
C THR A 211 7.16 2.93 9.26
N ASP A 212 7.38 3.94 8.44
CA ASP A 212 8.65 4.26 7.80
C ASP A 212 9.41 5.32 8.60
N HIS A 213 8.75 5.89 9.61
CA HIS A 213 9.19 7.05 10.35
C HIS A 213 9.39 6.64 11.81
N TYR A 214 10.62 6.73 12.29
CA TYR A 214 10.97 6.40 13.67
C TYR A 214 10.12 7.20 14.66
N VAL A 215 9.91 8.49 14.42
CA VAL A 215 9.14 9.36 15.34
C VAL A 215 7.67 8.95 15.49
N THR A 216 7.08 8.32 14.48
CA THR A 216 5.71 7.77 14.55
C THR A 216 5.67 6.50 15.38
N MET A 217 6.64 5.60 15.22
CA MET A 217 6.75 4.42 16.08
C MET A 217 7.03 4.83 17.54
N GLU A 218 7.97 5.76 17.75
CA GLU A 218 8.35 6.25 19.07
C GLU A 218 7.13 6.80 19.81
N HIS A 219 6.35 7.66 19.15
CA HIS A 219 5.14 8.24 19.74
C HIS A 219 4.10 7.19 20.17
N ILE A 220 4.00 6.07 19.43
CA ILE A 220 3.07 4.98 19.76
C ILE A 220 3.56 4.12 20.93
N LEU A 221 4.87 3.85 20.97
CA LEU A 221 5.45 2.88 21.90
C LEU A 221 5.92 3.49 23.22
N THR A 222 6.22 4.79 23.24
CA THR A 222 6.69 5.51 24.42
C THR A 222 6.18 6.94 24.46
N CYS A 223 6.27 7.55 25.65
CA CYS A 223 6.04 8.98 25.83
C CYS A 223 7.31 9.82 25.63
N HIS A 224 8.46 9.18 25.37
CA HIS A 224 9.69 9.89 25.00
C HIS A 224 9.58 10.46 23.59
N GLU A 225 10.16 11.64 23.36
CA GLU A 225 10.21 12.26 22.04
C GLU A 225 11.65 12.64 21.71
N THR A 226 12.27 11.90 20.78
CA THR A 226 13.61 12.21 20.25
C THR A 226 13.59 13.58 19.57
N VAL A 227 12.50 13.91 18.87
CA VAL A 227 12.23 15.23 18.29
C VAL A 227 11.04 15.85 19.05
N PRO A 228 11.29 16.73 20.03
CA PRO A 228 10.25 17.27 20.92
C PRO A 228 9.16 18.05 20.19
N TYR A 229 7.90 17.78 20.54
CA TYR A 229 6.75 18.52 19.98
C TYR A 229 5.49 18.58 20.87
N LEU A 230 5.20 17.54 21.66
CA LEU A 230 3.95 17.42 22.45
C LEU A 230 4.24 17.15 23.93
N ASN A 231 4.86 16.01 24.24
CA ASN A 231 5.23 15.62 25.60
C ASN A 231 6.44 16.41 26.12
N PHE A 232 7.26 16.91 25.20
CA PHE A 232 8.43 17.74 25.49
C PHE A 232 8.32 19.11 24.81
N ASP A 233 8.74 20.15 25.52
CA ASP A 233 8.75 21.52 25.00
C ASP A 233 9.69 21.62 23.79
N PRO A 234 9.21 22.06 22.62
CA PRO A 234 9.96 22.01 21.37
C PRO A 234 11.17 22.95 21.33
N VAL A 235 11.29 23.89 22.29
CA VAL A 235 12.39 24.87 22.35
C VAL A 235 13.46 24.44 23.35
N THR A 236 13.04 23.89 24.48
CA THR A 236 13.92 23.59 25.63
C THR A 236 14.22 22.10 25.79
N GLY A 237 13.43 21.24 25.15
CA GLY A 237 13.49 19.78 25.31
C GLY A 237 13.15 19.33 26.73
N GLN A 238 12.52 20.18 27.54
CA GLN A 238 12.08 19.83 28.88
C GLN A 238 10.69 19.21 28.83
N PRO A 239 10.37 18.24 29.70
CA PRO A 239 9.05 17.65 29.74
C PRO A 239 7.99 18.70 30.06
N THR A 240 6.84 18.64 29.38
CA THR A 240 5.74 19.59 29.59
C THR A 240 4.98 19.32 30.89
N MET A 241 5.09 18.11 31.42
CA MET A 241 4.50 17.67 32.69
C MET A 241 5.46 16.76 33.46
N SER A 242 5.33 16.70 34.79
CA SER A 242 6.19 15.87 35.65
C SER A 242 6.14 14.38 35.31
N ASP A 243 5.02 13.91 34.77
CA ASP A 243 4.83 12.51 34.42
C ASP A 243 5.75 12.09 33.26
N TYR A 244 6.18 13.04 32.43
CA TYR A 244 7.09 12.79 31.31
C TYR A 244 8.58 12.85 31.68
N GLU A 245 8.94 13.29 32.89
CA GLU A 245 10.34 13.38 33.34
C GLU A 245 11.08 12.03 33.32
N ASN A 246 10.34 10.93 33.42
CA ASN A 246 10.89 9.58 33.48
C ASN A 246 10.45 8.71 32.27
N CYS A 247 10.03 9.32 31.16
CA CYS A 247 9.72 8.58 29.93
C CYS A 247 10.97 7.87 29.42
N PRO A 248 11.01 6.52 29.40
CA PRO A 248 12.15 5.81 28.85
C PRO A 248 12.17 5.95 27.32
N PRO A 249 13.33 6.19 26.70
CA PRO A 249 13.46 6.06 25.25
C PRO A 249 13.27 4.59 24.84
N LEU A 250 13.06 4.35 23.55
CA LEU A 250 13.08 3.00 22.99
C LEU A 250 14.48 2.37 23.10
N ASP A 251 14.51 1.05 23.17
CA ASP A 251 15.75 0.27 23.06
C ASP A 251 16.27 0.27 21.63
N ASP A 252 17.29 1.09 21.38
CA ASP A 252 18.01 1.15 20.10
C ASP A 252 19.17 0.13 20.01
N ASN A 253 19.31 -0.79 20.98
CA ASN A 253 20.34 -1.84 20.93
C ASN A 253 19.90 -2.99 20.03
N LEU A 254 19.99 -2.76 18.72
CA LEU A 254 19.70 -3.75 17.69
C LEU A 254 20.73 -4.89 17.70
N ASP A 255 20.29 -6.11 17.43
CA ASP A 255 21.13 -7.31 17.36
C ASP A 255 22.06 -7.36 16.12
N MET A 256 21.80 -6.51 15.12
CA MET A 256 22.67 -6.26 13.98
C MET A 256 22.57 -4.81 13.48
N ASP A 257 23.53 -4.39 12.66
CA ASP A 257 23.51 -3.07 12.02
C ASP A 257 22.46 -3.05 10.89
N PRO A 258 21.47 -2.12 10.91
CA PRO A 258 20.50 -1.96 9.83
C PRO A 258 21.11 -1.78 8.44
N LEU A 259 22.33 -1.23 8.36
CA LEU A 259 23.04 -1.05 7.09
C LEU A 259 23.56 -2.36 6.49
N GLU A 260 23.55 -3.46 7.26
CA GLU A 260 23.92 -4.80 6.81
C GLU A 260 22.72 -5.68 6.42
N LEU A 261 21.50 -5.14 6.50
CA LEU A 261 20.27 -5.86 6.15
C LEU A 261 20.20 -6.16 4.66
N THR A 262 19.67 -7.34 4.34
CA THR A 262 19.19 -7.67 2.99
C THR A 262 17.70 -7.36 2.86
N GLU A 263 17.25 -7.19 1.62
CA GLU A 263 15.84 -6.92 1.28
C GLU A 263 14.91 -7.99 1.88
N TYR A 264 13.83 -7.54 2.51
CA TYR A 264 12.86 -8.42 3.14
C TYR A 264 12.00 -9.16 2.11
N MET A 265 12.21 -10.47 1.99
CA MET A 265 11.50 -11.33 1.04
C MET A 265 10.25 -12.04 1.61
N PHE A 266 9.64 -11.50 2.68
CA PHE A 266 8.48 -12.12 3.36
C PHE A 266 8.75 -13.50 3.98
N ASP A 267 10.01 -13.92 4.04
CA ASP A 267 10.49 -14.96 4.93
C ASP A 267 10.95 -14.33 6.26
N LEU A 268 10.93 -15.11 7.34
CA LEU A 268 11.41 -14.65 8.64
C LEU A 268 12.90 -14.97 8.82
N ASP A 269 13.70 -14.80 7.77
CA ASP A 269 15.15 -14.99 7.84
C ASP A 269 15.77 -13.94 8.78
N GLU A 270 16.62 -14.39 9.69
CA GLU A 270 17.28 -13.54 10.69
C GLU A 270 18.24 -12.53 10.04
N SER A 271 18.68 -12.75 8.79
CA SER A 271 19.50 -11.79 8.03
C SER A 271 18.72 -10.61 7.45
N ASN A 272 17.39 -10.68 7.41
CA ASN A 272 16.52 -9.65 6.83
C ASN A 272 15.98 -8.67 7.89
N MET A 273 16.31 -8.85 9.18
CA MET A 273 15.69 -8.10 10.27
C MET A 273 16.68 -7.75 11.39
N ALA A 274 16.75 -6.47 11.77
CA ALA A 274 17.49 -6.01 12.94
C ALA A 274 16.53 -5.78 14.11
N GLN A 275 16.72 -6.45 15.24
CA GLN A 275 15.75 -6.53 16.34
C GLN A 275 16.30 -5.95 17.63
N SER A 276 15.48 -5.18 18.35
CA SER A 276 15.71 -4.77 19.74
C SER A 276 14.66 -5.37 20.68
N SER A 277 14.63 -4.96 21.96
CA SER A 277 13.54 -5.37 22.85
C SER A 277 12.19 -4.76 22.49
N ASP A 278 12.19 -3.62 21.80
CA ASP A 278 11.00 -2.78 21.62
C ASP A 278 10.46 -2.83 20.18
N TYR A 279 11.34 -2.97 19.19
CA TYR A 279 10.96 -2.94 17.77
C TYR A 279 11.92 -3.73 16.88
N THR A 280 11.53 -3.88 15.62
CA THR A 280 12.36 -4.49 14.57
C THR A 280 12.45 -3.56 13.37
N ILE A 281 13.61 -3.54 12.69
CA ILE A 281 13.83 -2.87 11.41
C ILE A 281 13.99 -3.93 10.32
N TYR A 282 13.40 -3.69 9.16
CA TYR A 282 13.72 -4.42 7.93
C TYR A 282 13.94 -3.43 6.77
N LEU A 283 14.67 -3.88 5.73
CA LEU A 283 14.90 -3.12 4.51
C LEU A 283 13.78 -3.41 3.47
N GLY A 284 13.13 -2.35 3.00
CA GLY A 284 12.08 -2.37 1.99
C GLY A 284 12.59 -2.75 0.59
N GLU A 285 11.73 -2.52 -0.41
CA GLU A 285 11.99 -2.90 -1.81
C GLU A 285 12.98 -1.91 -2.47
N HIS A 286 13.16 -0.72 -1.89
CA HIS A 286 14.08 0.31 -2.38
C HIS A 286 15.29 0.52 -1.43
N GLU A 287 16.44 0.93 -1.99
CA GLU A 287 17.65 1.21 -1.21
C GLU A 287 17.39 2.34 -0.20
N GLY A 288 17.75 2.12 1.07
CA GLY A 288 17.54 3.10 2.14
C GLY A 288 16.10 3.17 2.69
N GLU A 289 15.18 2.35 2.17
CA GLU A 289 13.79 2.32 2.62
C GLU A 289 13.63 1.46 3.89
N TYR A 290 13.97 2.01 5.06
CA TYR A 290 13.86 1.30 6.34
C TYR A 290 12.44 1.31 6.89
N LYS A 291 12.01 0.16 7.41
CA LYS A 291 10.66 -0.07 7.93
C LYS A 291 10.72 -0.54 9.38
N TYR A 292 10.01 0.15 10.26
CA TYR A 292 9.93 -0.16 11.69
C TYR A 292 8.70 -1.00 12.00
N LEU A 293 8.83 -2.01 12.85
CA LEU A 293 7.80 -2.99 13.21
C LEU A 293 7.72 -3.19 14.73
N TRP A 294 6.51 -3.42 15.24
CA TRP A 294 6.30 -3.80 16.65
C TRP A 294 5.12 -4.76 16.85
N GLY A 295 4.59 -5.31 15.76
CA GLY A 295 3.48 -6.26 15.79
C GLY A 295 3.89 -7.72 15.97
N ASN A 296 2.89 -8.59 15.89
CA ASN A 296 3.02 -10.05 16.06
C ASN A 296 2.32 -10.85 14.95
N TYR A 297 1.77 -10.16 13.96
CA TYR A 297 1.17 -10.75 12.78
C TYR A 297 1.71 -10.09 11.52
N GLU A 298 1.71 -10.88 10.45
CA GLU A 298 1.89 -10.40 9.10
C GLU A 298 0.62 -10.56 8.28
N LYS A 299 0.50 -9.70 7.27
CA LYS A 299 -0.53 -9.83 6.23
C LYS A 299 0.14 -9.85 4.88
N ARG A 300 -0.17 -10.87 4.08
CA ARG A 300 0.26 -10.95 2.68
C ARG A 300 -0.95 -10.92 1.76
N PRO A 301 -1.21 -9.80 1.07
CA PRO A 301 -2.27 -9.75 0.08
C PRO A 301 -1.88 -10.58 -1.14
N THR A 302 -2.84 -11.31 -1.69
CA THR A 302 -2.79 -11.74 -3.09
C THR A 302 -3.16 -10.53 -3.94
N ASP A 303 -2.44 -10.34 -5.04
CA ASP A 303 -2.62 -9.23 -5.96
C ASP A 303 -3.16 -9.75 -7.30
N VAL A 304 -4.08 -9.00 -7.91
CA VAL A 304 -4.44 -9.20 -9.32
C VAL A 304 -3.81 -8.07 -10.10
N ARG A 305 -2.97 -8.43 -11.06
CA ARG A 305 -2.23 -7.48 -11.90
C ARG A 305 -2.86 -7.44 -13.29
N LEU A 306 -3.04 -6.23 -13.80
CA LEU A 306 -3.41 -5.98 -15.18
C LEU A 306 -2.21 -5.37 -15.90
N LEU A 307 -1.99 -5.77 -17.15
CA LEU A 307 -1.00 -5.16 -18.05
C LEU A 307 -1.71 -4.67 -19.30
N ALA A 308 -1.67 -3.36 -19.54
CA ALA A 308 -2.29 -2.68 -20.67
C ALA A 308 -1.22 -2.01 -21.53
N HIS A 309 -1.34 -2.19 -22.84
CA HIS A 309 -0.49 -1.55 -23.84
C HIS A 309 -1.21 -0.31 -24.37
N VAL A 310 -0.77 0.88 -23.97
CA VAL A 310 -1.37 2.16 -24.38
C VAL A 310 -0.56 2.75 -25.53
N PRO A 311 -1.13 2.89 -26.74
CA PRO A 311 -0.39 3.37 -27.90
C PRO A 311 0.28 4.73 -27.69
N LEU A 312 1.55 4.83 -28.09
CA LEU A 312 2.31 6.08 -28.17
C LEU A 312 2.26 6.69 -29.58
N PRO A 313 2.59 8.00 -29.74
CA PRO A 313 2.66 8.63 -31.05
C PRO A 313 3.59 7.88 -32.01
N ASP A 314 3.12 7.59 -33.23
CA ASP A 314 3.90 6.84 -34.22
C ASP A 314 5.22 7.55 -34.56
N GLU A 315 5.25 8.89 -34.54
CA GLU A 315 6.47 9.66 -34.79
C GLU A 315 7.59 9.43 -33.77
N TRP A 316 7.25 8.98 -32.55
CA TRP A 316 8.26 8.68 -31.52
C TRP A 316 9.02 7.38 -31.82
N LYS A 317 8.46 6.52 -32.66
CA LYS A 317 9.04 5.23 -33.09
C LYS A 317 9.95 5.39 -34.31
N GLU A 318 10.01 6.58 -34.89
CA GLU A 318 10.86 6.86 -36.05
C GLU A 318 12.33 7.03 -35.64
N ALA A 319 13.22 6.24 -36.26
CA ALA A 319 14.64 6.25 -35.94
C ALA A 319 15.30 7.63 -36.13
N GLY A 320 15.99 8.10 -35.09
CA GLY A 320 16.74 9.36 -35.09
C GLY A 320 15.91 10.60 -34.76
N ARG A 321 14.64 10.44 -34.38
CA ARG A 321 13.79 11.52 -33.87
C ARG A 321 13.68 11.41 -32.35
N THR A 322 13.64 12.55 -31.69
CA THR A 322 13.49 12.63 -30.24
C THR A 322 12.67 13.86 -29.92
N PHE A 323 11.79 13.73 -28.93
CA PHE A 323 10.87 14.79 -28.57
C PHE A 323 11.02 15.12 -27.10
N GLU A 324 11.04 16.41 -26.79
CA GLU A 324 10.90 16.91 -25.43
C GLU A 324 9.41 16.91 -25.09
N VAL A 325 9.06 16.29 -23.96
CA VAL A 325 7.69 16.16 -23.50
C VAL A 325 7.42 17.31 -22.54
N THR A 326 6.53 18.21 -22.95
CA THR A 326 6.21 19.43 -22.19
C THR A 326 5.02 19.21 -21.25
N GLU A 327 4.20 18.18 -21.52
CA GLU A 327 3.11 17.75 -20.65
C GLU A 327 2.79 16.29 -20.90
N ALA A 328 2.64 15.50 -19.83
CA ALA A 328 2.22 14.12 -19.91
C ALA A 328 1.31 13.75 -18.73
N LYS A 329 0.04 13.47 -19.02
CA LYS A 329 -0.95 13.09 -18.02
C LYS A 329 -1.55 11.72 -18.34
N LEU A 330 -1.72 10.88 -17.33
CA LEU A 330 -2.44 9.62 -17.42
C LEU A 330 -3.69 9.67 -16.55
N ALA A 331 -4.87 9.62 -17.16
CA ALA A 331 -6.13 9.53 -16.44
C ALA A 331 -6.62 8.08 -16.41
N ILE A 332 -7.00 7.57 -15.25
CA ILE A 332 -7.57 6.23 -15.09
C ILE A 332 -8.98 6.38 -14.50
N VAL A 333 -9.97 5.87 -15.22
CA VAL A 333 -11.38 5.86 -14.81
C VAL A 333 -11.66 4.54 -14.10
N HIS A 334 -12.05 4.64 -12.83
CA HIS A 334 -12.27 3.49 -11.97
C HIS A 334 -13.28 3.79 -10.86
N THR A 335 -13.68 2.79 -10.08
CA THR A 335 -14.40 3.02 -8.82
C THR A 335 -13.43 3.20 -7.66
N ILE A 336 -13.75 4.08 -6.70
CA ILE A 336 -12.95 4.27 -5.48
C ILE A 336 -12.72 2.92 -4.80
N THR A 337 -11.44 2.56 -4.62
CA THR A 337 -11.04 1.26 -4.08
C THR A 337 -11.07 1.27 -2.56
N ASN A 338 -10.99 0.10 -1.92
CA ASN A 338 -10.90 0.04 -0.46
C ASN A 338 -9.45 0.14 0.06
N ASN A 339 -8.46 -0.03 -0.82
CA ASN A 339 -7.07 -0.23 -0.44
C ASN A 339 -6.20 0.95 -0.93
N PRO A 340 -5.64 1.77 -0.02
CA PRO A 340 -4.76 2.87 -0.41
C PRO A 340 -3.42 2.41 -1.04
N ASN A 341 -3.15 1.10 -1.03
CA ASN A 341 -1.96 0.49 -1.63
C ASN A 341 -2.22 -0.17 -2.99
N ASP A 342 -3.40 0.04 -3.60
CA ASP A 342 -3.61 -0.35 -5.00
C ASP A 342 -2.72 0.51 -5.89
N LYS A 343 -1.77 -0.14 -6.59
CA LYS A 343 -0.69 0.54 -7.30
C LYS A 343 -1.01 0.75 -8.77
N ILE A 344 -0.49 1.84 -9.31
CA ILE A 344 -0.39 2.11 -10.74
C ILE A 344 1.10 2.18 -11.03
N LEU A 345 1.59 1.30 -11.90
CA LEU A 345 2.98 1.30 -12.36
C LEU A 345 2.99 1.63 -13.84
N ILE A 346 3.89 2.52 -14.23
CA ILE A 346 4.05 2.95 -15.62
C ILE A 346 5.45 2.54 -16.04
N GLU A 347 5.58 1.73 -17.08
CA GLU A 347 6.85 1.12 -17.49
C GLU A 347 7.52 0.32 -16.35
N ASP A 348 6.73 -0.27 -15.44
CA ASP A 348 7.20 -0.88 -14.18
C ASP A 348 7.96 0.05 -13.23
N LEU A 349 7.85 1.36 -13.43
CA LEU A 349 8.30 2.35 -12.47
C LEU A 349 7.22 2.56 -11.43
N ASP A 350 7.65 2.71 -10.18
CA ASP A 350 6.80 3.10 -9.05
C ASP A 350 7.25 4.47 -8.54
N THR A 351 6.35 5.12 -7.82
CA THR A 351 6.62 6.36 -7.11
C THR A 351 6.10 6.19 -5.69
N GLU A 352 6.96 6.40 -4.70
CA GLU A 352 6.55 6.47 -3.29
C GLU A 352 6.61 7.91 -2.75
N VAL A 353 6.88 8.90 -3.62
CA VAL A 353 6.90 10.32 -3.25
C VAL A 353 5.54 10.73 -2.67
N PRO A 354 5.51 11.45 -1.54
CA PRO A 354 4.28 11.95 -0.95
C PRO A 354 3.43 12.72 -1.97
N SER A 355 2.21 12.25 -2.21
CA SER A 355 1.26 12.96 -3.04
C SER A 355 0.43 13.98 -2.27
N GLY A 356 0.02 14.99 -3.01
CA GLY A 356 -1.07 15.88 -2.66
C GLY A 356 -0.74 16.92 -1.61
N ARG A 357 -1.75 17.31 -0.84
CA ARG A 357 -1.63 18.45 0.08
C ARG A 357 -0.94 18.01 1.35
N LEU A 358 0.24 18.59 1.59
CA LEU A 358 0.99 18.49 2.84
C LEU A 358 0.33 19.35 3.95
N PRO A 359 0.66 19.10 5.24
CA PRO A 359 0.24 19.94 6.35
C PRO A 359 0.54 21.43 6.12
N GLY A 360 -0.40 22.32 6.45
CA GLY A 360 -0.15 23.75 6.35
C GLY A 360 0.76 24.25 7.47
N TYR A 361 1.94 24.77 7.13
CA TYR A 361 2.93 25.24 8.11
C TYR A 361 3.44 26.67 7.84
N GLU A 362 3.97 27.29 8.90
CA GLU A 362 4.83 28.48 8.81
C GLU A 362 6.19 28.21 9.47
N ILE A 363 7.21 28.95 9.04
CA ILE A 363 8.59 28.78 9.53
C ILE A 363 8.90 29.88 10.56
N GLU A 364 9.19 29.46 11.78
CA GLU A 364 9.59 30.34 12.88
C GLU A 364 11.04 30.84 12.71
N PRO A 365 11.46 31.92 13.41
CA PRO A 365 12.82 32.47 13.31
C PRO A 365 13.94 31.49 13.68
N ASP A 366 13.63 30.45 14.46
CA ASP A 366 14.54 29.38 14.84
C ASP A 366 14.58 28.22 13.83
N GLY A 367 13.83 28.32 12.73
CA GLY A 367 13.75 27.33 11.67
C GLY A 367 12.69 26.27 11.87
N ARG A 368 12.00 26.22 13.01
CA ARG A 368 10.93 25.25 13.25
C ARG A 368 9.77 25.47 12.30
N TRP A 369 9.17 24.39 11.83
CA TRP A 369 7.92 24.43 11.09
C TRP A 369 6.79 24.19 12.07
N VAL A 370 5.84 25.12 12.13
CA VAL A 370 4.71 25.05 13.05
C VAL A 370 3.39 25.04 12.30
N SER A 371 2.42 24.29 12.80
CA SER A 371 1.09 24.17 12.19
C SER A 371 0.40 25.54 12.12
N THR A 372 -0.27 25.81 10.99
CA THR A 372 -0.99 27.08 10.76
C THR A 372 -2.43 27.10 11.30
N ARG A 373 -2.93 25.95 11.77
CA ARG A 373 -4.31 25.78 12.22
C ARG A 373 -4.41 24.69 13.29
N ASP A 374 -5.50 24.75 14.05
CA ASP A 374 -5.93 23.68 14.94
C ASP A 374 -6.30 22.43 14.13
N CYS A 375 -5.85 21.27 14.57
CA CYS A 375 -6.13 19.99 13.93
C CYS A 375 -6.12 18.82 14.90
N TYR A 376 -6.18 17.60 14.35
CA TYR A 376 -6.06 16.35 15.08
C TYR A 376 -5.02 15.45 14.40
N GLU A 377 -4.44 14.54 15.17
CA GLU A 377 -3.68 13.40 14.69
C GLU A 377 -4.61 12.21 14.39
N GLY A 378 -4.08 11.18 13.72
CA GLY A 378 -4.83 9.99 13.30
C GLY A 378 -5.47 9.18 14.41
N ASP A 379 -4.90 9.24 15.60
CA ASP A 379 -5.39 8.63 16.83
C ASP A 379 -6.43 9.48 17.57
N GLY A 380 -6.66 10.72 17.10
CA GLY A 380 -7.62 11.65 17.66
C GLY A 380 -7.03 12.69 18.62
N ASP A 381 -5.71 12.71 18.83
CA ASP A 381 -5.08 13.71 19.67
C ASP A 381 -5.16 15.11 19.04
N PHE A 382 -5.53 16.10 19.86
CA PHE A 382 -5.71 17.47 19.41
C PHE A 382 -4.35 18.18 19.32
N ILE A 383 -4.05 18.76 18.16
CA ILE A 383 -2.87 19.58 17.94
C ILE A 383 -3.28 21.02 17.60
N PRO A 384 -3.05 22.01 18.49
CA PRO A 384 -3.40 23.40 18.20
C PRO A 384 -2.53 24.00 17.07
N ALA A 385 -2.96 25.14 16.54
CA ALA A 385 -2.09 25.99 15.73
C ALA A 385 -0.82 26.34 16.53
N GLY A 386 0.34 26.26 15.90
CA GLY A 386 1.66 26.44 16.53
C GLY A 386 2.33 25.14 16.99
N THR A 387 1.70 23.98 16.83
CA THR A 387 2.34 22.68 17.09
C THR A 387 3.53 22.49 16.16
N THR A 388 4.67 22.05 16.70
CA THR A 388 5.89 21.84 15.92
C THR A 388 5.76 20.58 15.06
N LEU A 389 5.85 20.76 13.74
CA LEU A 389 5.83 19.69 12.73
C LEU A 389 7.26 19.28 12.30
N ARG A 390 8.19 20.24 12.32
CA ARG A 390 9.62 20.02 12.09
C ARG A 390 10.44 20.87 13.04
N ASN A 391 11.46 20.27 13.65
CA ASN A 391 12.34 20.84 14.64
C ASN A 391 13.83 20.67 14.25
N PRO A 392 14.35 21.49 13.30
CA PRO A 392 15.73 21.38 12.82
C PRO A 392 16.83 21.44 13.90
N PRO A 393 16.67 22.14 15.04
CA PRO A 393 17.61 22.04 16.16
C PRO A 393 17.84 20.63 16.72
N TYR A 394 16.92 19.70 16.48
CA TYR A 394 16.98 18.30 16.90
C TYR A 394 17.27 17.34 15.74
N ALA A 395 17.53 17.86 14.55
CA ALA A 395 17.95 17.09 13.38
C ALA A 395 19.33 16.46 13.60
N ASP A 396 19.49 15.20 13.20
CA ASP A 396 20.75 14.46 13.32
C ASP A 396 21.03 13.64 12.04
N THR A 397 21.90 14.18 11.20
CA THR A 397 22.28 13.57 9.91
C THR A 397 22.97 12.21 10.03
N ALA A 398 23.35 11.78 11.25
CA ALA A 398 23.92 10.46 11.49
C ALA A 398 22.85 9.39 11.76
N ARG A 399 21.56 9.77 11.87
CA ARG A 399 20.45 8.85 12.07
C ARG A 399 20.06 8.13 10.78
N LEU A 400 19.41 6.98 10.94
CA LEU A 400 19.09 6.08 9.84
C LEU A 400 18.08 6.67 8.86
N THR A 401 17.04 7.34 9.37
CA THR A 401 15.88 7.77 8.60
C THR A 401 15.74 9.28 8.51
N GLU A 402 15.15 9.73 7.40
CA GLU A 402 15.01 11.14 7.05
C GLU A 402 14.27 11.96 8.11
N ASP A 403 13.25 11.37 8.74
CA ASP A 403 12.49 12.01 9.81
C ASP A 403 13.40 12.50 10.96
N LEU A 404 14.38 11.70 11.35
CA LEU A 404 15.37 12.09 12.34
C LEU A 404 16.50 12.95 11.76
N GLN A 405 16.91 12.71 10.51
CA GLN A 405 17.96 13.50 9.85
C GLN A 405 17.54 14.95 9.64
N ASP A 406 16.25 15.20 9.44
CA ASP A 406 15.67 16.53 9.23
C ASP A 406 14.87 17.07 10.41
N GLY A 407 14.67 16.25 11.45
CA GLY A 407 13.98 16.62 12.67
C GLY A 407 12.47 16.78 12.48
N PHE A 408 11.82 15.97 11.66
CA PHE A 408 10.36 15.89 11.60
C PHE A 408 9.78 15.27 12.87
N THR A 409 8.54 15.64 13.20
CA THR A 409 7.82 15.14 14.38
C THR A 409 6.71 14.20 13.95
N ASN A 410 6.16 13.40 14.89
CA ASN A 410 4.99 12.56 14.61
C ASN A 410 3.83 13.36 13.98
N ALA A 411 3.57 14.57 14.48
CA ALA A 411 2.51 15.44 13.97
C ALA A 411 2.63 15.71 12.46
N TRP A 412 3.84 15.76 11.90
CA TRP A 412 4.04 15.93 10.45
C TRP A 412 3.57 14.73 9.63
N TYR A 413 3.58 13.52 10.19
CA TYR A 413 3.16 12.28 9.52
C TYR A 413 1.70 11.90 9.83
N THR A 414 1.19 12.29 10.99
CA THR A 414 -0.12 11.82 11.48
C THR A 414 -1.21 12.89 11.52
N THR A 415 -0.92 14.18 11.27
CA THR A 415 -1.99 15.20 11.24
C THR A 415 -3.02 14.94 10.14
N LEU A 416 -4.30 15.21 10.43
CA LEU A 416 -5.41 15.19 9.47
C LEU A 416 -5.48 16.45 8.57
N ASP A 417 -4.54 17.40 8.68
CA ASP A 417 -4.43 18.55 7.77
C ASP A 417 -3.73 18.20 6.46
N ARG A 418 -4.02 17.02 5.88
CA ARG A 418 -3.41 16.57 4.63
C ARG A 418 -4.45 16.01 3.68
N GLU A 419 -4.08 15.83 2.42
CA GLU A 419 -4.91 15.14 1.45
C GLU A 419 -4.02 14.44 0.39
N PRO A 420 -3.85 13.11 0.46
CA PRO A 420 -2.96 12.38 -0.43
C PRO A 420 -3.39 12.33 -1.91
N PHE A 421 -4.65 12.60 -2.26
CA PHE A 421 -5.20 12.42 -3.61
C PHE A 421 -5.54 13.73 -4.34
N VAL A 422 -5.26 14.90 -3.74
CA VAL A 422 -5.42 16.19 -4.44
C VAL A 422 -4.18 16.53 -5.25
N ASN A 423 -4.35 17.33 -6.30
CA ASN A 423 -3.25 17.79 -7.16
C ASN A 423 -2.72 19.16 -6.68
N GLU A 424 -2.15 19.20 -5.48
CA GLU A 424 -1.65 20.43 -4.83
C GLU A 424 -0.19 20.30 -4.31
N GLY A 425 0.51 19.21 -4.63
CA GLY A 425 1.88 18.89 -4.16
C GLY A 425 2.92 18.82 -5.29
N THR A 426 4.19 18.62 -4.93
CA THR A 426 5.33 18.52 -5.87
C THR A 426 5.57 17.11 -6.42
N GLY A 427 4.93 16.09 -5.82
CA GLY A 427 4.98 14.71 -6.28
C GLY A 427 3.59 14.07 -6.33
N HIS A 428 3.47 13.00 -7.11
CA HIS A 428 2.26 12.20 -7.18
C HIS A 428 2.60 10.72 -6.99
N ARG A 429 2.26 10.18 -5.83
CA ARG A 429 2.14 8.74 -5.62
C ARG A 429 1.14 8.14 -6.61
N TRP A 430 1.60 7.21 -7.44
CA TRP A 430 0.78 6.54 -8.44
C TRP A 430 -0.08 5.44 -7.82
N ARG A 431 -1.24 5.82 -7.25
CA ARG A 431 -2.18 4.91 -6.60
C ARG A 431 -3.60 5.12 -7.12
N LEU A 432 -4.40 4.05 -7.12
CA LEU A 432 -5.84 4.21 -7.29
C LEU A 432 -6.41 4.96 -6.08
N LYS A 433 -7.40 5.82 -6.32
CA LYS A 433 -8.01 6.62 -5.25
C LYS A 433 -8.76 5.73 -4.25
N ALA A 434 -8.51 5.95 -2.96
CA ALA A 434 -9.10 5.22 -1.84
C ALA A 434 -9.65 6.19 -0.77
N PRO A 435 -10.51 5.73 0.15
CA PRO A 435 -11.06 6.59 1.20
C PRO A 435 -10.12 6.82 2.38
N LYS A 436 -8.88 6.33 2.33
CA LYS A 436 -7.97 6.25 3.50
C LYS A 436 -6.63 6.94 3.22
N PHE A 437 -6.01 7.48 4.27
CA PHE A 437 -4.75 8.24 4.16
C PHE A 437 -3.53 7.42 3.72
N GLY A 438 -3.37 6.17 4.18
CA GLY A 438 -2.24 5.32 3.79
C GLY A 438 -1.40 4.82 4.96
N GLN A 439 -0.07 4.83 4.82
CA GLN A 439 0.87 4.04 5.64
C GLN A 439 0.98 4.47 7.10
N ASP A 440 1.19 5.77 7.37
CA ASP A 440 1.31 6.32 8.74
C ASP A 440 -0.05 6.64 9.39
N LEU A 441 -1.11 6.63 8.59
CA LEU A 441 -2.50 6.76 9.01
C LEU A 441 -3.37 5.60 8.51
N PRO A 442 -3.00 4.35 8.82
CA PRO A 442 -3.59 3.18 8.21
C PRO A 442 -5.00 2.96 8.75
N GLY A 443 -5.98 3.00 7.84
CA GLY A 443 -7.38 2.81 8.18
C GLY A 443 -8.12 4.08 8.59
N VAL A 444 -7.42 5.21 8.74
CA VAL A 444 -8.07 6.50 8.97
C VAL A 444 -8.69 6.97 7.66
N GLU A 445 -10.01 7.21 7.69
CA GLU A 445 -10.76 7.72 6.55
C GLU A 445 -10.49 9.20 6.32
N ILE A 446 -10.44 9.62 5.05
CA ILE A 446 -10.19 11.00 4.65
C ILE A 446 -11.47 11.82 4.84
N PRO A 447 -11.46 12.86 5.70
CA PRO A 447 -12.66 13.64 5.94
C PRO A 447 -12.95 14.62 4.80
N VAL A 448 -14.24 14.94 4.60
CA VAL A 448 -14.69 16.01 3.69
C VAL A 448 -14.05 17.34 4.10
N ASP A 449 -14.12 17.65 5.39
CA ASP A 449 -13.47 18.80 6.00
C ASP A 449 -12.21 18.34 6.73
N ALA A 450 -11.04 18.82 6.28
CA ALA A 450 -9.77 18.54 6.95
C ALA A 450 -9.84 18.88 8.45
N CYS A 451 -9.09 18.16 9.28
CA CYS A 451 -9.10 18.33 10.73
C CYS A 451 -10.44 18.00 11.42
N THR A 452 -11.31 17.22 10.78
CA THR A 452 -12.46 16.62 11.48
C THR A 452 -11.96 15.51 12.42
N PRO A 453 -12.30 15.53 13.73
CA PRO A 453 -11.84 14.51 14.67
C PRO A 453 -12.45 13.14 14.35
N ALA A 454 -11.64 12.09 14.51
CA ALA A 454 -12.10 10.71 14.45
C ALA A 454 -12.97 10.34 15.68
N PRO A 455 -13.90 9.36 15.57
CA PRO A 455 -14.28 8.64 14.35
C PRO A 455 -15.20 9.46 13.44
N LEU A 456 -15.00 9.35 12.13
CA LEU A 456 -15.84 10.02 11.13
C LEU A 456 -17.21 9.35 11.01
N LYS A 457 -18.25 10.14 10.79
CA LYS A 457 -19.54 9.62 10.31
C LYS A 457 -19.50 9.42 8.81
N LYS A 458 -20.39 8.57 8.29
CA LYS A 458 -20.48 8.27 6.85
C LYS A 458 -20.54 9.53 5.98
N GLU A 459 -21.29 10.55 6.38
CA GLU A 459 -21.44 11.79 5.63
C GLU A 459 -20.21 12.71 5.71
N GLN A 460 -19.29 12.41 6.61
CA GLN A 460 -18.03 13.13 6.80
C GLN A 460 -16.88 12.48 6.02
N ILE A 461 -17.07 11.32 5.40
CA ILE A 461 -16.07 10.64 4.57
C ILE A 461 -16.08 11.26 3.18
N LYS A 462 -14.93 11.71 2.70
CA LYS A 462 -14.80 12.44 1.43
C LYS A 462 -15.05 11.56 0.21
N TYR A 463 -14.58 10.32 0.28
CA TYR A 463 -14.58 9.37 -0.83
C TYR A 463 -15.40 8.16 -0.41
N SER A 464 -16.51 7.87 -1.10
CA SER A 464 -17.26 6.64 -0.82
C SER A 464 -16.75 5.53 -1.71
N ARG A 465 -16.44 4.39 -1.10
CA ARG A 465 -16.02 3.19 -1.82
C ARG A 465 -17.07 2.81 -2.88
N GLY A 466 -16.62 2.50 -4.09
CA GLY A 466 -17.49 2.09 -5.19
C GLY A 466 -18.02 3.23 -6.05
N ASP A 467 -17.85 4.49 -5.61
CA ASP A 467 -18.20 5.65 -6.43
C ASP A 467 -17.27 5.76 -7.65
N LEU A 468 -17.80 6.23 -8.78
CA LEU A 468 -17.01 6.53 -9.96
C LEU A 468 -16.02 7.67 -9.69
N THR A 469 -14.78 7.51 -10.12
CA THR A 469 -13.74 8.52 -10.00
C THR A 469 -12.77 8.43 -11.18
N THR A 470 -12.06 9.53 -11.41
CA THR A 470 -10.85 9.57 -12.20
C THR A 470 -9.64 9.83 -11.29
N THR A 471 -8.59 9.03 -11.43
CA THR A 471 -7.25 9.35 -10.94
C THR A 471 -6.46 9.93 -12.10
N ILE A 472 -5.92 11.14 -11.93
CA ILE A 472 -5.07 11.79 -12.93
C ILE A 472 -3.66 11.88 -12.37
N ILE A 473 -2.72 11.24 -13.06
CA ILE A 473 -1.30 11.22 -12.72
C ILE A 473 -0.57 12.19 -13.65
N ASP A 474 0.37 12.96 -13.10
CA ASP A 474 1.39 13.66 -13.87
C ASP A 474 2.60 12.75 -14.07
N LEU A 475 2.90 12.41 -15.31
CA LEU A 475 4.07 11.60 -15.65
C LEU A 475 5.36 12.44 -15.64
N LEU A 476 5.25 13.78 -15.64
CA LEU A 476 6.39 14.68 -15.51
C LEU A 476 6.71 15.05 -14.06
N ALA A 477 5.97 14.51 -13.09
CA ALA A 477 6.34 14.64 -11.69
C ALA A 477 7.58 13.79 -11.37
N ASP A 478 8.33 14.24 -10.37
CA ASP A 478 9.52 13.56 -9.87
C ASP A 478 9.17 12.14 -9.41
N LEU A 479 9.97 11.15 -9.85
CA LEU A 479 9.86 9.76 -9.37
C LEU A 479 10.34 9.62 -7.93
N GLU A 480 11.41 10.34 -7.62
CA GLU A 480 12.01 10.54 -6.30
C GLU A 480 12.39 12.02 -6.15
N GLU A 481 12.40 12.54 -4.92
CA GLU A 481 12.59 13.98 -4.67
C GLU A 481 13.88 14.52 -5.31
N GLY A 482 13.74 15.36 -6.33
CA GLY A 482 14.86 15.99 -7.02
C GLY A 482 15.55 15.16 -8.10
N GLU A 483 15.06 13.94 -8.39
CA GLU A 483 15.64 13.07 -9.42
C GLU A 483 15.03 13.27 -10.82
N GLY A 484 13.87 13.92 -10.90
CA GLY A 484 13.16 14.13 -12.15
C GLY A 484 12.42 12.89 -12.64
N THR A 485 12.08 12.88 -13.94
CA THR A 485 11.34 11.81 -14.60
C THR A 485 12.00 11.39 -15.92
N PRO A 486 12.08 10.08 -16.23
CA PRO A 486 12.51 9.62 -17.56
C PRO A 486 11.54 10.09 -18.65
N PHE A 487 10.28 10.41 -18.29
CA PHE A 487 9.24 10.84 -19.21
C PHE A 487 9.38 12.29 -19.69
N SER A 488 10.42 13.01 -19.29
CA SER A 488 10.75 14.32 -19.87
C SER A 488 11.12 14.25 -21.36
N MET A 489 11.50 13.07 -21.84
CA MET A 489 11.88 12.82 -23.23
C MET A 489 11.12 11.60 -23.78
N SER A 490 10.78 11.62 -25.07
CA SER A 490 10.10 10.50 -25.74
C SER A 490 10.87 9.17 -25.60
N THR A 491 12.20 9.22 -25.49
CA THR A 491 13.04 8.03 -25.29
C THR A 491 12.79 7.33 -23.97
N GLY A 492 12.39 8.04 -22.91
CA GLY A 492 12.07 7.40 -21.62
C GLY A 492 10.76 6.64 -21.61
N PHE A 493 9.92 6.82 -22.64
CA PHE A 493 8.71 6.02 -22.85
C PHE A 493 8.97 4.77 -23.69
N VAL A 494 9.82 4.87 -24.71
CA VAL A 494 9.98 3.80 -25.72
C VAL A 494 11.20 2.91 -25.48
N GLN A 495 11.99 3.18 -24.44
CA GLN A 495 13.21 2.44 -24.14
C GLN A 495 13.33 2.14 -22.66
N PRO A 496 13.85 0.96 -22.29
CA PRO A 496 14.19 0.67 -20.92
C PRO A 496 15.21 1.67 -20.37
N ASN A 497 15.09 1.99 -19.09
CA ASN A 497 15.97 2.88 -18.34
C ASN A 497 16.61 2.15 -17.14
N ALA A 498 17.49 2.85 -16.42
CA ALA A 498 18.29 2.24 -15.35
C ALA A 498 17.49 1.90 -14.08
N GLU A 499 16.31 2.51 -13.90
CA GLU A 499 15.47 2.33 -12.72
C GLU A 499 14.61 1.05 -12.79
N GLN A 500 14.55 0.41 -13.96
CA GLN A 500 13.79 -0.81 -14.16
C GLN A 500 14.65 -2.05 -13.90
N ASP A 501 14.15 -2.97 -13.08
CA ASP A 501 14.80 -4.27 -12.88
C ASP A 501 14.51 -5.21 -14.06
N ILE A 502 15.35 -5.16 -15.09
CA ILE A 502 15.24 -5.98 -16.29
C ILE A 502 15.85 -7.37 -16.07
N VAL A 503 14.99 -8.39 -16.02
CA VAL A 503 15.38 -9.79 -15.76
C VAL A 503 15.57 -10.61 -17.04
N ALA A 504 14.95 -10.20 -18.15
CA ALA A 504 15.14 -10.77 -19.48
C ALA A 504 14.93 -9.71 -20.57
N GLU A 505 15.09 -10.08 -21.85
CA GLU A 505 14.94 -9.13 -22.97
C GLU A 505 13.58 -8.42 -22.91
N ASN A 506 13.62 -7.13 -22.57
CA ASN A 506 12.46 -6.25 -22.36
C ASN A 506 11.42 -6.77 -21.34
N LEU A 507 11.81 -7.63 -20.39
CA LEU A 507 10.93 -8.13 -19.34
C LEU A 507 11.45 -7.67 -17.99
N THR A 508 10.58 -7.01 -17.23
CA THR A 508 10.89 -6.56 -15.88
C THR A 508 10.63 -7.65 -14.83
N ALA A 509 11.21 -7.51 -13.63
CA ALA A 509 11.03 -8.44 -12.52
C ALA A 509 9.56 -8.64 -12.11
N ASN A 510 8.71 -7.64 -12.34
CA ASN A 510 7.27 -7.71 -12.04
C ASN A 510 6.41 -8.32 -13.15
N GLY A 511 7.01 -8.72 -14.27
CA GLY A 511 6.30 -9.29 -15.41
C GLY A 511 5.77 -8.24 -16.41
N VAL A 512 6.30 -7.02 -16.41
CA VAL A 512 5.96 -6.03 -17.44
C VAL A 512 6.83 -6.28 -18.66
N ARG A 513 6.21 -6.43 -19.84
CA ARG A 513 6.92 -6.56 -21.12
C ARG A 513 7.02 -5.19 -21.78
N LEU A 514 8.19 -4.56 -21.69
CA LEU A 514 8.45 -3.24 -22.26
C LEU A 514 8.39 -3.30 -23.78
N THR A 515 7.65 -2.38 -24.40
CA THR A 515 7.52 -2.27 -25.85
C THR A 515 7.83 -0.86 -26.34
N GLU A 516 7.47 -0.54 -27.60
CA GLU A 516 7.54 0.82 -28.13
C GLU A 516 6.25 1.63 -27.84
N ASP A 517 5.28 1.02 -27.14
CA ASP A 517 4.08 1.65 -26.59
C ASP A 517 4.22 1.82 -25.07
N LEU A 518 3.30 2.55 -24.45
CA LEU A 518 3.31 2.77 -23.00
C LEU A 518 2.76 1.55 -22.27
N GLU A 519 3.56 0.95 -21.42
CA GLU A 519 3.16 -0.17 -20.57
C GLU A 519 2.56 0.33 -19.26
N LEU A 520 1.25 0.09 -19.08
CA LEU A 520 0.51 0.43 -17.88
C LEU A 520 0.18 -0.83 -17.09
N SER A 521 0.69 -0.92 -15.86
CA SER A 521 0.30 -1.97 -14.93
C SER A 521 -0.52 -1.45 -13.77
N VAL A 522 -1.60 -2.17 -13.44
CA VAL A 522 -2.49 -1.83 -12.32
C VAL A 522 -2.57 -3.01 -11.37
N TYR A 523 -2.25 -2.78 -10.09
CA TYR A 523 -2.25 -3.80 -9.04
C TYR A 523 -3.45 -3.57 -8.13
N VAL A 524 -4.44 -4.46 -8.22
CA VAL A 524 -5.57 -4.49 -7.28
C VAL A 524 -5.23 -5.50 -6.19
N LYS A 525 -5.16 -5.04 -4.94
CA LYS A 525 -4.67 -5.83 -3.81
C LYS A 525 -5.78 -6.04 -2.77
N ALA A 526 -6.02 -7.30 -2.41
CA ALA A 526 -6.81 -7.66 -1.22
C ALA A 526 -8.22 -7.04 -1.12
N ASP A 527 -8.88 -6.77 -2.25
CA ASP A 527 -10.27 -6.30 -2.22
C ASP A 527 -11.27 -7.41 -2.59
N ARG A 528 -11.99 -7.91 -1.57
CA ARG A 528 -12.99 -8.97 -1.78
C ARG A 528 -14.21 -8.47 -2.55
N LYS A 529 -14.62 -7.20 -2.41
CA LYS A 529 -15.70 -6.68 -3.29
C LYS A 529 -15.08 -6.04 -4.52
N PRO A 530 -15.73 -6.17 -5.68
CA PRO A 530 -15.05 -5.86 -6.93
C PRO A 530 -14.70 -4.38 -7.04
N VAL A 531 -13.47 -4.11 -7.48
CA VAL A 531 -13.04 -2.82 -8.01
C VAL A 531 -13.31 -2.82 -9.51
N ARG A 532 -13.98 -1.78 -10.02
CA ARG A 532 -14.25 -1.63 -11.45
C ARG A 532 -13.20 -0.71 -12.07
N LEU A 533 -12.55 -1.19 -13.13
CA LEU A 533 -11.56 -0.49 -13.93
C LEU A 533 -12.12 -0.36 -15.35
N TYR A 534 -12.31 0.88 -15.83
CA TYR A 534 -12.98 1.12 -17.10
C TYR A 534 -11.98 1.40 -18.21
N LYS A 535 -11.26 2.52 -18.10
CA LYS A 535 -10.34 2.98 -19.13
C LYS A 535 -9.17 3.78 -18.59
N ALA A 536 -8.10 3.83 -19.36
CA ALA A 536 -6.99 4.74 -19.20
C ALA A 536 -6.94 5.69 -20.40
N VAL A 537 -6.61 6.96 -20.16
CA VAL A 537 -6.43 7.97 -21.22
C VAL A 537 -5.10 8.66 -21.03
N LEU A 538 -4.24 8.53 -22.04
CA LEU A 538 -2.96 9.22 -22.10
C LEU A 538 -3.15 10.56 -22.81
N TYR A 539 -2.55 11.62 -22.28
CA TYR A 539 -2.55 12.96 -22.86
C TYR A 539 -1.10 13.48 -22.94
N LEU A 540 -0.66 13.93 -24.11
CA LEU A 540 0.70 14.36 -24.36
C LEU A 540 0.78 15.69 -25.12
N ASN A 541 1.61 16.60 -24.63
CA ASN A 541 2.17 17.72 -25.39
C ASN A 541 3.69 17.53 -25.50
N TYR A 542 4.22 17.71 -26.70
CA TYR A 542 5.64 17.48 -26.98
C TYR A 542 6.11 18.23 -28.23
N GLU A 543 7.39 18.57 -28.23
CA GLU A 543 8.09 19.28 -29.30
C GLU A 543 9.27 18.45 -29.81
N GLU A 544 9.53 18.48 -31.12
CA GLU A 544 10.67 17.77 -31.69
C GLU A 544 11.96 18.52 -31.35
N VAL A 545 12.95 17.81 -30.83
CA VAL A 545 14.26 18.38 -30.54
C VAL A 545 15.01 18.51 -31.86
N THR A 546 15.15 19.73 -32.35
CA THR A 546 15.96 20.04 -33.54
C THR A 546 17.40 20.35 -33.12
N GLU A 547 18.37 19.60 -33.66
CA GLU A 547 19.82 19.85 -33.48
C GLU A 547 20.28 21.26 -33.90
#